data_AF-A0A923WMU7-F1
#
_entry.id   AF-A0A923WMU7-F1
#
_cell.length_a   1.000
_cell.length_b   1.000
_cell.length_c   1.000
_cell.angle_alpha   90.00
_cell.angle_beta   90.00
_cell.angle_gamma   90.00
#
_symmetry.space_group_name_H-M   'P 1'
#
loop_
_entity.id
_entity.type
_entity.pdbx_description
1 polymer ?
#
loop_
_entity_poly.entity_id
_entity_poly.type
_entity_poly.pdbx_seq_one_letter_code
_entity_poly.pdbx_strand_id
1 'polypeptide(L)'
;MTTICFATNNKNKLAEIQSKIGKQYSIQSLEDIGCFEELPENQYTIEGNSEQKASYVFEKYQVNCFADDTGLEVEALNGAPGVYSARYAGPACSSEDNMKKLLL
;
A
#
# COMPACT_ATOMS: atom_id res chain seq x y z
N MET A 1 10.59 5.70 22.63
CA MET A 1 10.45 4.96 21.37
C MET A 1 9.03 5.19 20.90
N THR A 2 8.86 5.83 19.74
CA THR A 2 7.54 6.21 19.24
C THR A 2 6.98 5.09 18.38
N THR A 3 5.80 4.60 18.71
CA THR A 3 5.14 3.56 17.93
C THR A 3 4.28 4.21 16.85
N ILE A 4 4.37 3.70 15.63
CA ILE A 4 3.57 4.15 14.50
C ILE A 4 3.13 2.95 13.68
N CYS A 5 1.84 2.90 13.33
CA CYS A 5 1.30 1.85 12.48
C CYS A 5 1.59 2.14 11.02
N PHE A 6 2.05 1.13 10.28
CA PHE A 6 2.11 1.19 8.83
C PHE A 6 0.85 0.54 8.25
N ALA A 7 -0.03 1.38 7.70
CA ALA A 7 -1.31 1.00 7.11
C ALA A 7 -1.13 0.31 5.74
N THR A 8 -0.53 -0.89 5.74
CA THR A 8 -0.33 -1.70 4.54
C THR A 8 -0.54 -3.19 4.82
N ASN A 9 -1.20 -3.88 3.89
CA ASN A 9 -1.28 -5.35 3.87
C ASN A 9 -0.05 -6.00 3.21
N ASN A 10 0.89 -5.21 2.66
CA ASN A 10 2.07 -5.73 1.98
C ASN A 10 3.21 -6.01 2.97
N LYS A 11 3.42 -7.30 3.27
CA LYS A 11 4.47 -7.78 4.19
C LYS A 11 5.89 -7.42 3.73
N ASN A 12 6.14 -7.33 2.42
CA ASN A 12 7.46 -6.94 1.90
C ASN A 12 7.75 -5.47 2.21
N LYS A 13 6.75 -4.57 2.05
CA LYS A 13 6.90 -3.15 2.40
C LYS A 13 7.15 -2.96 3.89
N LEU A 14 6.44 -3.72 4.72
CA LEU A 14 6.63 -3.69 6.17
C LEU A 14 8.07 -4.05 6.54
N ALA A 15 8.59 -5.16 6.00
CA ALA A 15 9.96 -5.61 6.24
C ALA A 15 10.99 -4.59 5.73
N GLU A 16 10.75 -4.00 4.56
CA GLU A 16 11.62 -2.98 3.99
C GLU A 16 11.72 -1.74 4.89
N ILE A 17 10.58 -1.20 5.34
CA ILE A 17 10.55 -0.03 6.22
C ILE A 17 11.16 -0.35 7.58
N GLN A 18 10.87 -1.52 8.16
CA GLN A 18 11.49 -1.96 9.42
C GLN A 18 13.02 -2.01 9.33
N SER A 19 13.57 -2.40 8.18
CA SER A 19 15.03 -2.43 7.97
C SER A 19 15.67 -1.04 7.83
N LYS A 20 14.89 -0.04 7.39
CA LYS A 20 15.38 1.33 7.09
C LYS A 20 15.10 2.32 8.20
N ILE A 21 14.02 2.11 8.96
CA ILE A 21 13.57 3.05 9.96
C ILE A 21 14.46 2.93 11.21
N GLY A 22 15.13 4.03 11.56
CA GLY A 22 16.09 4.03 12.66
C GLY A 22 15.47 3.65 14.00
N LYS A 23 16.31 3.47 15.03
CA LYS A 23 15.94 2.97 16.37
C LYS A 23 14.96 3.84 17.17
N GLN A 24 14.57 5.00 16.66
CA GLN A 24 13.65 5.93 17.33
C GLN A 24 12.19 5.50 17.22
N TYR A 25 11.86 4.76 16.15
CA TYR A 25 10.50 4.32 15.84
C TYR A 25 10.35 2.81 15.96
N SER A 26 9.17 2.38 16.36
CA SER A 26 8.72 0.99 16.27
C SER A 26 7.54 0.92 15.30
N ILE A 27 7.67 0.12 14.24
CA ILE A 27 6.60 -0.04 13.25
C ILE A 27 5.68 -1.18 13.66
N GLN A 28 4.40 -0.88 13.78
CA GLN A 28 3.33 -1.86 13.92
C GLN A 28 2.68 -2.16 12.57
N SER A 29 2.32 -3.42 12.36
CA SER A 29 1.47 -3.86 11.26
C SER A 29 -0.01 -3.62 11.54
N LEU A 30 -0.86 -3.81 10.53
CA LEU A 30 -2.31 -3.84 10.69
C LEU A 30 -2.75 -4.96 11.64
N GLU A 31 -2.13 -6.14 11.56
CA GLU A 31 -2.42 -7.26 12.47
C GLU A 31 -2.11 -6.89 13.93
N ASP A 32 -1.04 -6.15 14.20
CA ASP A 32 -0.64 -5.72 15.56
C ASP A 32 -1.65 -4.77 16.22
N ILE A 33 -2.40 -4.01 15.42
CA ILE A 33 -3.47 -3.11 15.91
C ILE A 33 -4.85 -3.76 15.87
N GLY A 34 -4.94 -5.05 15.49
CA GLY A 34 -6.19 -5.79 15.39
C GLY A 34 -7.00 -5.49 14.13
N CYS A 35 -6.37 -5.00 13.07
CA CYS A 35 -6.96 -4.82 11.76
C CYS A 35 -6.70 -6.06 10.88
N PHE A 36 -7.77 -6.75 10.49
CA PHE A 36 -7.72 -7.98 9.67
C PHE A 36 -8.52 -7.85 8.37
N GLU A 37 -9.03 -6.65 8.08
CA GLU A 37 -9.80 -6.38 6.87
C GLU A 37 -8.91 -5.75 5.78
N GLU A 38 -9.38 -5.82 4.54
CA GLU A 38 -8.75 -5.08 3.45
C GLU A 38 -9.02 -3.59 3.61
N LEU A 39 -7.96 -2.77 3.48
CA LEU A 39 -8.11 -1.33 3.50
C LEU A 39 -8.78 -0.85 2.20
N PRO A 40 -9.61 0.21 2.26
CA PRO A 40 -10.26 0.75 1.07
C PRO A 40 -9.24 1.37 0.09
N GLU A 41 -9.37 1.05 -1.20
CA GLU A 41 -8.57 1.59 -2.31
C GLU A 41 -9.48 2.00 -3.48
N ASN A 42 -10.37 2.96 -3.21
CA ASN A 42 -11.42 3.39 -4.13
C ASN A 42 -11.08 4.69 -4.88
N GLN A 43 -9.86 5.21 -4.70
CA GLN A 43 -9.43 6.45 -5.35
C GLN A 43 -8.82 6.17 -6.73
N TYR A 44 -8.82 7.20 -7.57
CA TYR A 44 -8.29 7.14 -8.93
C TYR A 44 -6.79 7.50 -9.01
N THR A 45 -6.17 7.88 -7.89
CA THR A 45 -4.76 8.26 -7.81
C THR A 45 -4.06 7.46 -6.71
N ILE A 46 -2.74 7.30 -6.87
CA ILE A 46 -1.88 6.61 -5.89
C ILE A 46 -1.89 7.38 -4.57
N GLU A 47 -1.77 8.71 -4.64
CA GLU A 47 -1.80 9.59 -3.47
C GLU A 47 -3.14 9.48 -2.73
N GLY A 48 -4.25 9.43 -3.47
CA GLY A 48 -5.59 9.31 -2.88
C GLY A 48 -5.78 7.98 -2.14
N ASN A 49 -5.29 6.87 -2.70
CA ASN A 49 -5.36 5.58 -2.02
C ASN A 49 -4.47 5.55 -0.78
N SER A 50 -3.28 6.15 -0.84
CA SER A 50 -2.40 6.26 0.33
C SER A 50 -3.09 7.06 1.46
N GLU A 51 -3.64 8.24 1.14
CA GLU A 51 -4.40 9.05 2.09
C GLU A 51 -5.60 8.28 2.67
N GLN A 52 -6.39 7.65 1.81
CA GLN A 52 -7.57 6.88 2.22
C GLN A 52 -7.21 5.75 3.21
N LYS A 53 -6.12 5.02 2.95
CA LYS A 53 -5.61 3.97 3.85
C LYS A 53 -5.24 4.52 5.23
N ALA A 54 -4.49 5.63 5.26
CA ALA A 54 -4.07 6.25 6.52
C ALA A 54 -5.28 6.80 7.30
N SER A 55 -6.17 7.53 6.64
CA SER A 55 -7.38 8.09 7.26
C SER A 55 -8.28 7.00 7.83
N TYR A 56 -8.49 5.91 7.09
CA TYR A 56 -9.27 4.77 7.56
C TYR A 56 -8.71 4.17 8.87
N VAL A 57 -7.40 3.94 8.91
CA VAL A 57 -6.75 3.37 10.11
C VAL A 57 -6.81 4.35 11.28
N PHE A 58 -6.55 5.64 11.04
CA PHE A 58 -6.61 6.68 12.07
C PHE A 58 -8.02 6.78 12.66
N GLU A 59 -9.05 6.89 11.82
CA GLU A 59 -10.45 7.03 12.25
C GLU A 59 -10.94 5.80 13.02
N LYS A 60 -10.62 4.59 12.57
CA LYS A 60 -11.14 3.36 13.17
C LYS A 60 -10.38 2.91 14.41
N TYR A 61 -9.06 3.04 14.42
CA TYR A 61 -8.19 2.48 15.47
C TYR A 61 -7.61 3.55 16.40
N GLN A 62 -7.71 4.83 16.05
CA GLN A 62 -7.24 5.96 16.87
C GLN A 62 -5.74 5.86 17.23
N VAL A 63 -4.94 5.38 16.29
CA VAL A 63 -3.47 5.25 16.42
C VAL A 63 -2.76 6.17 15.43
N ASN A 64 -1.55 6.62 15.79
CA ASN A 64 -0.68 7.29 14.83
C ASN A 64 -0.28 6.30 13.73
N CYS A 65 -0.52 6.67 12.49
CA CYS A 65 -0.22 5.82 11.35
C CYS A 65 0.29 6.61 10.15
N PHE A 66 0.90 5.89 9.22
CA PHE A 66 1.17 6.35 7.87
C PHE A 66 0.79 5.23 6.90
N ALA A 67 0.59 5.58 5.64
CA ALA A 67 0.32 4.63 4.57
C ALA A 67 1.29 4.86 3.41
N ASP A 68 1.30 3.89 2.51
CA ASP A 68 2.00 3.96 1.24
C ASP A 68 1.12 3.30 0.19
N ASP A 69 1.10 3.89 -0.99
CA ASP A 69 0.55 3.26 -2.18
C ASP A 69 1.54 3.38 -3.33
N THR A 70 1.58 2.35 -4.17
CA THR A 70 2.59 2.26 -5.22
C THR A 70 1.97 1.78 -6.51
N GLY A 71 2.35 2.43 -7.60
CA GLY A 71 2.04 2.01 -8.96
C GLY A 71 3.24 2.18 -9.88
N LEU A 72 3.18 1.51 -11.02
CA LEU A 72 4.06 1.70 -12.16
C LEU A 72 3.34 2.58 -13.18
N GLU A 73 3.99 3.65 -13.62
CA GLU A 73 3.48 4.52 -14.67
C GLU A 73 4.40 4.44 -15.88
N VAL A 74 3.84 4.07 -17.04
CA VAL A 74 4.59 3.98 -18.30
C VAL A 74 4.13 5.08 -19.24
N GLU A 75 5.05 5.98 -19.59
CA GLU A 75 4.77 7.14 -20.45
C GLU A 75 4.15 6.75 -21.80
N ALA A 76 4.70 5.71 -22.45
CA ALA A 76 4.17 5.19 -23.72
C ALA A 76 2.75 4.62 -23.63
N LEU A 77 2.27 4.31 -22.42
CA LEU A 77 0.92 3.83 -22.13
C LEU A 77 0.06 4.92 -21.46
N ASN A 78 0.43 6.20 -21.63
CA ASN A 78 -0.23 7.35 -21.01
C ASN A 78 -0.36 7.20 -19.47
N GLY A 79 0.70 6.72 -18.82
CA GLY A 79 0.75 6.53 -17.37
C GLY A 79 0.14 5.22 -16.87
N ALA A 80 -0.42 4.37 -17.73
CA ALA A 80 -0.86 3.04 -17.31
C ALA A 80 0.35 2.14 -16.95
N PRO A 81 0.20 1.19 -16.01
CA PRO A 81 -1.03 0.84 -15.26
C PRO A 81 -1.43 1.79 -14.13
N GLY A 82 -0.51 2.63 -13.62
CA GLY A 82 -0.76 3.60 -12.56
C GLY A 82 -1.36 2.96 -11.31
N VAL A 83 -2.45 3.55 -10.81
CA VAL A 83 -3.20 3.06 -9.64
C VAL A 83 -3.71 1.62 -9.75
N TYR A 84 -3.76 1.05 -10.97
CA TYR A 84 -4.21 -0.32 -11.21
C TYR A 84 -3.07 -1.34 -11.25
N SER A 85 -1.84 -0.96 -10.91
CA SER A 85 -0.64 -1.80 -11.06
C SER A 85 -0.76 -3.20 -10.45
N ALA A 86 -1.33 -3.32 -9.26
CA ALA A 86 -1.50 -4.61 -8.59
C ALA A 86 -2.55 -5.52 -9.26
N ARG A 87 -3.46 -4.93 -10.04
CA ARG A 87 -4.63 -5.59 -10.65
C ARG A 87 -4.73 -5.31 -12.16
N TYR A 88 -3.60 -5.04 -12.82
CA TYR A 88 -3.58 -4.58 -14.20
C TYR A 88 -4.14 -5.63 -15.16
N ALA A 89 -3.84 -6.91 -14.91
CA ALA A 89 -4.38 -8.06 -15.63
C ALA A 89 -5.72 -8.57 -15.05
N GLY A 90 -6.30 -7.88 -14.06
CA GLY A 90 -7.60 -8.19 -13.46
C GLY A 90 -7.53 -8.38 -11.94
N PRO A 91 -8.67 -8.54 -11.24
CA PRO A 91 -8.71 -8.60 -9.77
C PRO A 91 -8.02 -9.82 -9.14
N ALA A 92 -7.90 -10.94 -9.88
CA ALA A 92 -7.33 -12.20 -9.39
C ALA A 92 -6.02 -12.56 -10.09
N CYS A 93 -5.33 -11.59 -10.69
CA CYS A 93 -4.12 -11.83 -11.45
C CYS A 93 -2.90 -12.01 -10.53
N SER A 94 -1.91 -12.76 -11.01
CA SER A 94 -0.59 -12.79 -10.39
C SER A 94 0.26 -11.58 -10.85
N SER A 95 1.36 -11.32 -10.14
CA SER A 95 2.36 -10.34 -10.59
C SER A 95 2.91 -10.70 -11.98
N GLU A 96 3.04 -11.98 -12.32
CA GLU A 96 3.46 -12.42 -13.66
C GLU A 96 2.45 -12.06 -14.73
N ASP A 97 1.15 -12.17 -14.47
CA ASP A 97 0.12 -11.81 -15.43
C ASP A 97 0.11 -10.30 -15.69
N ASN A 98 0.32 -9.49 -14.66
CA ASN A 98 0.50 -8.04 -14.79
C ASN A 98 1.68 -7.69 -15.69
N MET A 99 2.83 -8.34 -15.48
CA MET A 99 4.02 -8.14 -16.32
C MET A 99 3.79 -8.60 -17.75
N LYS A 100 3.17 -9.77 -17.96
CA LYS A 100 2.83 -10.27 -19.31
C LYS A 100 1.95 -9.28 -20.05
N LYS A 101 0.89 -8.77 -19.42
CA LYS A 101 -0.01 -7.78 -20.02
C LYS A 101 0.70 -6.47 -20.35
N LEU A 102 1.65 -6.04 -19.52
CA LEU A 102 2.42 -4.82 -19.76
C LEU A 102 3.35 -4.93 -20.96
N LEU A 103 3.86 -6.13 -21.25
CA LEU A 103 4.81 -6.40 -22.33
C LEU A 103 4.14 -6.71 -23.68
N LEU A 104 2.81 -6.82 -23.73
CA LEU A 104 2.02 -7.00 -24.97
C LEU A 104 1.83 -5.67 -25.69
#